data_AF-A0A940IZ45-F1
#
_entry.id   AF-A0A940IZ45-F1
#
_cell.length_a   1.000
_cell.length_b   1.000
_cell.length_c   1.000
_cell.angle_alpha   90.00
_cell.angle_beta   90.00
_cell.angle_gamma   90.00
#
_symmetry.space_group_name_H-M   'P 1'
#
loop_
_entity.id
_entity.type
_entity.pdbx_description
1 polymer ?
#
loop_
_entity_poly.entity_id
_entity_poly.type
_entity_poly.pdbx_seq_one_letter_code
_entity_poly.pdbx_strand_id
1 'polypeptide(L)'
;MPEAPSRRIALLLGGLLACVLVVMLSVTLAFRPLPRTPEAAASPAAAPGPRLQSAPQPDLGSYRARKQAELAALGPIENEPGWARIPIDRAMDLMSEHGLRATGAKEASP
;
A
#
# COMPACT_ATOMS: atom_id res chain seq x y z
N MET A 1 -8.81 -70.00 -5.56
CA MET A 1 -8.64 -69.26 -4.30
C MET A 1 -7.93 -67.93 -4.55
N PRO A 2 -8.63 -66.82 -4.86
CA PRO A 2 -7.96 -65.53 -5.04
C PRO A 2 -8.54 -64.43 -4.12
N GLU A 3 -8.27 -64.44 -2.80
CA GLU A 3 -8.99 -63.54 -1.86
C GLU A 3 -8.09 -62.82 -0.84
N ALA A 4 -6.94 -62.28 -1.28
CA ALA A 4 -6.05 -61.50 -0.40
C ALA A 4 -5.74 -60.07 -0.89
N PRO A 5 -5.38 -59.81 -2.16
CA PRO A 5 -5.00 -58.47 -2.59
C PRO A 5 -6.21 -57.55 -2.84
N SER A 6 -7.31 -58.08 -3.38
CA SER A 6 -8.56 -57.34 -3.64
C SER A 6 -9.15 -56.72 -2.37
N ARG A 7 -9.20 -57.50 -1.28
CA ARG A 7 -9.70 -57.06 0.02
C ARG A 7 -8.85 -55.95 0.64
N ARG A 8 -7.53 -56.00 0.47
CA ARG A 8 -6.61 -54.95 0.95
C ARG A 8 -6.79 -53.65 0.16
N ILE A 9 -6.92 -53.76 -1.16
CA ILE A 9 -7.18 -52.60 -2.03
C ILE A 9 -8.53 -51.95 -1.70
N ALA A 10 -9.58 -52.75 -1.47
CA ALA A 10 -10.89 -52.26 -1.07
C ALA A 10 -10.86 -51.53 0.29
N LEU A 11 -10.10 -52.04 1.27
CA LEU A 11 -9.90 -51.38 2.56
C LEU A 11 -9.13 -50.06 2.44
N LEU A 12 -8.10 -50.02 1.60
CA LEU A 12 -7.32 -48.78 1.34
C LEU A 12 -8.18 -47.72 0.65
N LEU A 13 -8.95 -48.10 -0.36
CA LEU A 13 -9.88 -47.20 -1.05
C LEU A 13 -10.99 -46.69 -0.13
N GLY A 14 -11.57 -47.58 0.68
CA GLY A 14 -12.57 -47.22 1.67
C GLY A 14 -12.02 -46.28 2.75
N GLY A 15 -10.80 -46.55 3.24
CA GLY A 15 -10.12 -45.71 4.22
C GLY A 15 -9.76 -44.33 3.68
N LEU A 16 -9.27 -44.25 2.44
CA LEU A 16 -8.99 -43.00 1.76
C LEU A 16 -10.28 -42.18 1.58
N LEU A 17 -11.35 -42.81 1.11
CA LEU A 17 -12.65 -42.15 0.95
C LEU A 17 -13.20 -41.63 2.29
N ALA A 18 -13.12 -42.43 3.35
CA ALA A 18 -13.54 -42.03 4.69
C ALA A 18 -12.71 -40.85 5.21
N CYS A 19 -11.39 -40.86 5.01
CA CYS A 19 -10.50 -39.77 5.39
C CYS A 19 -10.89 -38.46 4.67
N VAL A 20 -11.12 -38.53 3.35
CA VAL A 20 -11.57 -37.36 2.56
C VAL A 20 -12.90 -36.83 3.07
N LEU A 21 -13.87 -37.71 3.36
CA LEU A 21 -15.17 -37.31 3.89
C LEU A 21 -15.05 -36.67 5.28
N VAL A 22 -14.20 -37.19 6.15
CA VAL A 22 -13.95 -36.62 7.48
C VAL A 22 -13.30 -35.25 7.39
N VAL A 23 -12.32 -35.05 6.50
CA VAL A 23 -11.68 -33.74 6.28
C VAL A 23 -12.66 -32.74 5.67
N MET A 24 -13.47 -33.15 4.69
CA MET A 24 -14.53 -32.30 4.15
C MET A 24 -15.53 -31.90 5.23
N LEU A 25 -15.96 -32.85 6.06
CA LEU A 25 -16.89 -32.58 7.14
C LEU A 25 -16.27 -31.65 8.19
N SER A 26 -15.01 -31.85 8.58
CA SER A 26 -14.33 -30.98 9.55
C SER A 26 -14.20 -29.54 9.03
N VAL A 27 -13.83 -29.36 7.76
CA VAL A 27 -13.77 -28.04 7.11
C VAL A 27 -15.16 -27.40 7.08
N THR A 28 -16.19 -28.14 6.66
CA THR A 28 -17.55 -27.57 6.62
C THR A 28 -18.07 -27.18 8.01
N LEU A 29 -17.76 -27.93 9.06
CA LEU A 29 -18.14 -27.57 10.43
C LEU A 29 -17.30 -26.42 11.00
N ALA A 30 -16.00 -26.37 10.71
CA ALA A 30 -15.11 -25.32 11.20
C ALA A 30 -15.40 -23.96 10.53
N PHE A 31 -15.77 -23.97 9.25
CA PHE A 31 -16.10 -22.78 8.48
C PHE A 31 -17.61 -22.50 8.40
N ARG A 32 -18.42 -23.15 9.25
CA ARG A 32 -19.84 -22.81 9.35
C ARG A 32 -19.96 -21.36 9.80
N PRO A 33 -20.63 -20.49 9.03
CA PRO A 33 -20.84 -19.12 9.48
C PRO A 33 -21.61 -19.16 10.80
N LEU A 34 -21.08 -18.49 11.83
CA LEU A 34 -21.82 -18.30 13.07
C LEU A 34 -23.18 -17.68 12.72
N PRO A 35 -24.29 -18.17 13.29
CA PRO A 35 -25.57 -17.53 13.12
C PRO A 35 -25.43 -16.08 13.57
N ARG A 36 -25.64 -15.14 12.65
CA ARG A 36 -25.63 -13.71 12.98
C ARG A 36 -26.75 -13.48 13.99
N THR A 37 -26.40 -13.31 15.26
CA THR A 37 -27.35 -12.85 16.25
C THR A 37 -27.87 -11.47 15.81
N PRO A 38 -29.16 -11.15 16.04
CA PRO A 38 -29.73 -9.86 15.64
C PRO A 38 -28.99 -8.66 16.23
N GLU A 39 -28.21 -8.86 17.30
CA GLU A 39 -27.34 -7.84 17.90
C GLU A 39 -26.16 -7.43 17.00
N ALA A 40 -25.64 -8.34 16.16
CA ALA A 40 -24.65 -8.01 15.14
C ALA A 40 -25.23 -7.26 13.92
N ALA A 41 -26.56 -7.15 13.84
CA ALA A 41 -27.26 -6.33 12.85
C ALA A 41 -27.56 -4.91 13.36
N ALA A 42 -27.11 -4.55 14.56
CA ALA A 42 -27.03 -3.16 14.96
C ALA A 42 -26.10 -2.44 13.96
N SER A 43 -26.72 -1.76 13.00
CA SER A 43 -26.00 -0.95 12.02
C SER A 43 -25.07 -0.03 12.81
N PRO A 44 -23.74 -0.08 12.62
CA PRO A 44 -22.87 0.88 13.26
C PRO A 44 -23.42 2.25 12.89
N ALA A 45 -23.77 3.05 13.92
CA ALA A 45 -24.35 4.37 13.74
C ALA A 45 -23.60 5.06 12.59
N ALA A 46 -24.33 5.39 11.51
CA ALA A 46 -23.73 5.82 10.26
C ALA A 46 -22.67 6.88 10.58
N ALA A 47 -21.40 6.54 10.36
CA ALA A 47 -20.31 7.45 10.64
C ALA A 47 -20.65 8.77 9.92
N PRO A 48 -20.59 9.93 10.60
CA PRO A 48 -20.94 11.18 9.96
C PRO A 48 -20.09 11.30 8.70
N GLY A 49 -20.77 11.42 7.55
CA GLY A 49 -20.11 11.48 6.26
C GLY A 49 -19.06 12.60 6.21
N PRO A 50 -18.13 12.55 5.23
CA PRO A 50 -17.09 13.57 5.10
C PRO A 50 -17.72 14.96 5.12
N ARG A 51 -17.45 15.72 6.19
CA ARG A 51 -18.01 17.06 6.35
C ARG A 51 -17.28 17.99 5.39
N LEU A 52 -18.03 18.65 4.51
CA LEU A 52 -17.48 19.70 3.65
C LEU A 52 -16.95 20.84 4.54
N GLN A 53 -15.68 21.18 4.38
CA GLN A 53 -15.08 22.35 5.03
C GLN A 53 -15.71 23.61 4.45
N SER A 54 -16.32 24.44 5.29
CA SER A 54 -17.08 25.62 4.86
C SER A 54 -16.24 26.72 4.21
N ALA A 55 -14.96 26.83 4.57
CA ALA A 55 -14.04 27.83 4.03
C ALA A 55 -12.61 27.27 3.92
N PRO A 56 -12.23 26.63 2.80
CA PRO A 56 -10.88 26.12 2.56
C PRO A 56 -9.88 27.21 2.12
N GLN A 57 -10.34 28.41 1.80
CA GLN A 57 -9.52 29.52 1.27
C GLN A 57 -8.33 29.94 2.17
N PRO A 58 -8.47 30.14 3.50
CA PRO A 58 -7.34 30.54 4.34
C PRO A 58 -6.27 29.45 4.42
N ASP A 59 -6.67 28.18 4.48
CA ASP A 59 -5.74 27.04 4.54
C ASP A 59 -4.93 26.91 3.24
N LEU A 60 -5.58 27.07 2.09
CA LEU A 60 -4.90 27.13 0.79
C LEU A 60 -3.92 28.31 0.70
N GLY A 61 -4.26 29.47 1.27
CA GLY A 61 -3.39 30.63 1.33
C GLY A 61 -2.11 30.36 2.13
N SER A 62 -2.26 29.82 3.35
CA SER A 62 -1.13 29.44 4.21
C SER A 62 -0.26 28.35 3.58
N TYR A 63 -0.88 27.36 2.94
CA TYR A 63 -0.18 26.31 2.22
C TYR A 63 0.67 26.88 1.08
N ARG A 64 0.09 27.74 0.24
CA ARG A 64 0.79 28.39 -0.88
C ARG A 64 1.93 29.27 -0.39
N ALA A 65 1.72 30.06 0.65
CA ALA A 65 2.77 30.92 1.22
C ALA A 65 3.98 30.11 1.71
N ARG A 66 3.74 28.99 2.42
CA ARG A 66 4.80 28.09 2.86
C ARG A 66 5.58 27.50 1.69
N LYS A 67 4.89 27.05 0.65
CA LYS A 67 5.54 26.50 -0.55
C LYS A 67 6.34 27.54 -1.32
N GLN A 68 5.86 28.77 -1.41
CA GLN A 68 6.61 29.84 -2.03
C GLN A 68 7.91 30.16 -1.26
N ALA A 69 7.87 30.13 0.07
CA ALA A 69 9.06 30.32 0.90
C ALA A 69 10.10 29.20 0.68
N GLU A 70 9.67 27.94 0.52
CA GLU A 70 10.57 26.82 0.22
C GLU A 70 11.26 26.94 -1.15
N LEU A 71 10.57 27.53 -2.15
CA LEU A 71 11.08 27.73 -3.52
C LEU A 71 12.01 28.95 -3.65
N ALA A 72 11.82 29.95 -2.80
CA ALA A 72 12.63 31.17 -2.78
C ALA A 72 13.90 31.05 -1.91
N ALA A 73 14.03 29.98 -1.13
CA ALA A 73 15.15 29.79 -0.22
C ALA A 73 16.44 29.35 -0.93
N LEU A 74 17.53 30.05 -0.60
CA LEU A 74 18.91 29.68 -0.95
C LEU A 74 19.54 28.99 0.26
N GLY A 75 20.22 27.85 0.06
CA GLY A 75 20.91 27.20 1.17
C GLY A 75 21.62 25.90 0.82
N PRO A 76 22.56 25.46 1.67
CA PRO A 76 23.20 24.15 1.54
C PRO A 76 22.17 23.04 1.78
N ILE A 77 22.29 21.94 1.03
CA ILE A 77 21.53 20.72 1.29
C ILE A 77 22.33 19.94 2.35
N GLU A 78 21.81 19.82 3.57
CA GLU A 78 22.52 19.22 4.71
C GLU A 78 23.00 17.77 4.48
N ASN A 79 22.49 17.09 3.45
CA ASN A 79 22.78 15.69 3.17
C ASN A 79 23.52 15.45 1.84
N GLU A 80 23.97 16.49 1.12
CA GLU A 80 24.62 16.32 -0.19
C GLU A 80 25.76 17.33 -0.42
N PRO A 81 27.00 17.00 -0.02
CA PRO A 81 28.14 17.89 -0.22
C PRO A 81 28.39 18.12 -1.72
N GLY A 82 28.55 19.38 -2.11
CA GLY A 82 28.75 19.80 -3.50
C GLY A 82 27.47 20.24 -4.23
N TRP A 83 26.29 20.05 -3.63
CA TRP A 83 25.01 20.50 -4.19
C TRP A 83 24.36 21.56 -3.29
N ALA A 84 23.87 22.63 -3.92
CA ALA A 84 23.20 23.73 -3.22
C ALA A 84 21.78 23.91 -3.77
N ARG A 85 20.84 24.26 -2.89
CA ARG A 85 19.51 24.70 -3.30
C ARG A 85 19.63 26.12 -3.84
N ILE A 86 19.24 26.32 -5.10
CA ILE A 86 19.09 27.64 -5.72
C ILE A 86 17.61 27.98 -5.89
N PRO A 87 17.22 29.26 -5.76
CA PRO A 87 15.86 29.69 -6.08
C PRO A 87 15.50 29.35 -7.53
N ILE A 88 14.26 28.90 -7.74
CA ILE A 88 13.83 28.39 -9.05
C ILE A 88 13.91 29.47 -10.14
N ASP A 89 13.58 30.72 -9.84
CA ASP A 89 13.68 31.83 -10.79
C ASP A 89 15.12 32.00 -11.29
N ARG A 90 16.09 31.91 -10.37
CA ARG A 90 17.51 31.98 -10.72
C ARG A 90 17.96 30.77 -11.53
N ALA A 91 17.43 29.58 -11.24
CA ALA A 91 17.69 28.39 -12.04
C ALA A 91 17.17 28.54 -13.48
N MET A 92 15.96 29.10 -13.63
CA MET A 92 15.35 29.37 -14.93
C MET A 92 16.14 30.41 -15.72
N ASP A 93 16.59 31.49 -15.08
CA ASP A 93 17.46 32.49 -15.71
C ASP A 93 18.76 31.86 -16.23
N LEU A 94 19.46 31.13 -15.37
CA LEU A 94 20.72 30.47 -15.73
C LEU A 94 20.52 29.45 -16.86
N MET A 95 19.42 28.71 -16.84
CA MET A 95 19.05 27.75 -17.89
C MET A 95 18.70 28.44 -19.21
N SER A 96 18.04 29.59 -19.16
CA SER A 96 17.76 30.40 -20.36
C SER A 96 19.04 31.00 -20.96
N GLU A 97 19.97 31.46 -20.12
CA GLU A 97 21.22 32.09 -20.54
C GLU A 97 22.22 31.06 -21.12
N HIS A 98 22.34 29.88 -20.51
CA HIS A 98 23.41 28.93 -20.80
C HIS A 98 22.93 27.65 -21.51
N GLY A 99 21.61 27.47 -21.66
CA GLY A 99 20.99 26.24 -22.13
C GLY A 99 21.03 25.11 -21.09
N LEU A 100 20.20 24.08 -21.26
CA LEU A 100 20.19 22.91 -20.37
C LEU A 100 21.43 22.03 -20.63
N ARG A 101 22.49 22.24 -19.85
CA ARG A 101 23.65 21.34 -19.82
C ARG A 101 23.37 20.17 -18.87
N ALA A 102 23.14 18.98 -19.41
CA ALA A 102 23.03 17.76 -18.61
C ALA A 102 24.41 17.34 -18.06
N THR A 103 24.91 18.03 -17.03
CA THR A 103 26.08 17.57 -16.28
C THR A 103 25.65 16.70 -15.10
N GLY A 104 25.24 15.48 -15.43
CA GLY A 104 25.36 14.34 -14.53
C GLY A 104 26.67 13.61 -14.81
N ALA A 105 27.80 14.34 -14.87
CA ALA A 105 29.11 13.71 -15.00
C ALA A 105 29.50 13.14 -13.64
N LYS A 106 29.19 11.85 -13.47
CA LYS A 106 29.84 10.93 -12.55
C LYS A 106 31.36 11.13 -12.61
N GLU A 107 31.89 11.93 -11.69
CA GLU A 107 33.26 11.79 -11.17
C GLU A 107 33.15 11.18 -9.77
N ALA A 108 32.68 9.94 -9.74
CA ALA A 108 33.13 8.99 -8.74
C ALA A 108 34.33 8.27 -9.37
N SER A 109 35.54 8.55 -8.88
CA SER A 109 36.72 7.73 -9.11
C SER A 109 37.75 8.00 -8.00
N PRO A 110 38.68 7.06 -7.76
CA PRO A 110 39.00 6.45 -6.47
C PRO A 110 40.01 7.21 -5.60
#